data_AF-A0AA40WCK0-F1
#
_entry.id   AF-A0AA40WCK0-F1
#
_cell.length_a   1.000
_cell.length_b   1.000
_cell.length_c   1.000
_cell.angle_alpha   90.00
_cell.angle_beta   90.00
_cell.angle_gamma   90.00
#
_symmetry.space_group_name_H-M   'P 1'
#
loop_
_entity.id
_entity.type
_entity.pdbx_description
1 polymer ?
#
loop_
_entity_poly.entity_id
_entity_poly.type
_entity_poly.pdbx_seq_one_letter_code
_entity_poly.pdbx_strand_id
1 'polypeptide(L)'
;MNIISAERASRLDIPLEGKRGYLVVSSGISQNDFKEIVETRIVKAFHKGNRSKALQELNQFFIHTDLDFRNEFRKDLISVEELRILIDSAFKTVVRGNGTTLHEAVAKDDYLSAEEILAARKKDTELHWRDVPSEHLADHPEFLIYLDFEGLRYYLPAVMMFALNCSHSTDTPQLAYWILLPRVAPRDVGKGYGEKFDVAAYAKNLNLTQSQIIACYRFACHMAVKIDEGVSEDQYPAMCKWRTLADLH
;
A
#
# COMPACT_ATOMS: atom_id res chain seq x y z
N MET A 1 -1.15 -10.25 -13.16
CA MET A 1 -0.65 -9.10 -13.92
C MET A 1 0.74 -9.48 -14.41
N ASN A 2 0.95 -9.74 -15.70
CA ASN A 2 2.23 -10.27 -16.19
C ASN A 2 3.00 -9.18 -16.94
N ILE A 3 4.01 -8.63 -16.28
CA ILE A 3 4.98 -7.71 -16.87
C ILE A 3 5.86 -8.53 -17.83
N ILE A 4 6.02 -8.07 -19.06
CA ILE A 4 6.96 -8.69 -20.00
C ILE A 4 8.38 -8.27 -19.57
N SER A 5 9.24 -9.25 -19.27
CA SER A 5 10.65 -8.98 -18.96
C SER A 5 11.38 -8.41 -20.18
N ALA A 6 12.47 -7.66 -19.94
CA ALA A 6 13.30 -7.11 -21.03
C ALA A 6 13.80 -8.20 -22.00
N GLU A 7 14.10 -9.39 -21.48
CA GLU A 7 14.50 -10.54 -22.30
C GLU A 7 13.39 -11.00 -23.24
N ARG A 8 12.14 -11.06 -22.76
CA ARG A 8 10.98 -11.43 -23.57
C ARG A 8 10.62 -10.34 -24.57
N ALA A 9 10.81 -9.06 -24.22
CA ALA A 9 10.64 -7.94 -25.15
C ALA A 9 11.66 -7.98 -26.30
N SER A 10 12.92 -8.32 -26.01
CA SER A 10 13.96 -8.48 -27.02
C SER A 10 13.70 -9.66 -27.97
N ARG A 11 13.18 -10.79 -27.47
CA ARG A 11 12.77 -11.92 -28.33
C ARG A 11 11.58 -11.59 -29.23
N LEU A 12 10.82 -10.56 -28.90
CA LEU A 12 9.65 -10.08 -29.64
C LEU A 12 9.94 -8.85 -30.50
N ASP A 13 11.21 -8.43 -30.59
CA ASP A 13 11.67 -7.28 -31.37
C ASP A 13 10.98 -5.94 -31.01
N ILE A 14 10.56 -5.81 -29.74
CA ILE A 14 9.93 -4.60 -29.21
C ILE A 14 11.03 -3.61 -28.79
N PRO A 15 11.12 -2.42 -29.41
CA PRO A 15 12.17 -1.45 -29.08
C PRO A 15 12.01 -0.92 -27.64
N LEU A 16 13.06 -1.09 -26.84
CA LEU A 16 13.14 -0.74 -25.42
C LEU A 16 13.50 0.74 -25.16
N GLU A 17 13.38 1.61 -26.18
CA GLU A 17 13.79 3.01 -26.07
C GLU A 17 12.84 3.83 -25.19
N GLY A 18 13.37 4.25 -24.03
CA GLY A 18 12.62 4.81 -22.93
C GLY A 18 11.98 3.69 -22.10
N LYS A 19 12.01 3.80 -20.76
CA LYS A 19 11.46 2.86 -19.77
C LYS A 19 9.94 2.63 -19.89
N ARG A 20 9.46 2.24 -21.07
CA ARG A 20 8.06 2.16 -21.47
C ARG A 20 7.73 0.69 -21.55
N GLY A 21 7.44 0.10 -20.39
CA GLY A 21 6.89 -1.24 -20.34
C GLY A 21 5.57 -1.25 -21.10
N TYR A 22 5.52 -1.96 -22.22
CA TYR A 22 4.28 -2.18 -22.95
C TYR A 22 3.46 -3.21 -22.19
N LEU A 23 2.26 -2.80 -21.76
CA LEU A 23 1.29 -3.71 -21.15
C LEU A 23 0.60 -4.48 -22.27
N VAL A 24 0.68 -5.82 -22.28
CA VAL A 24 -0.20 -6.65 -23.10
C VAL A 24 -1.11 -7.47 -22.19
N VAL A 25 -2.31 -6.90 -22.04
CA VAL A 25 -3.64 -7.52 -22.18
C VAL A 25 -3.97 -8.77 -21.37
N SER A 26 -5.19 -8.72 -20.82
CA SER A 26 -5.91 -9.83 -20.19
C SER A 26 -5.82 -11.12 -21.02
N SER A 27 -6.04 -12.26 -20.34
CA SER A 27 -6.05 -13.61 -20.90
C SER A 27 -7.05 -13.88 -22.04
N GLY A 28 -7.70 -12.84 -22.61
CA GLY A 28 -8.76 -12.93 -23.61
C GLY A 28 -8.47 -12.34 -24.99
N ILE A 29 -7.24 -11.88 -25.29
CA ILE A 29 -6.90 -11.30 -26.60
C ILE A 29 -5.67 -12.02 -27.18
N SER A 30 -5.73 -12.39 -28.46
CA SER A 30 -4.62 -13.05 -29.15
C SER A 30 -3.50 -12.06 -29.49
N GLN A 31 -2.29 -12.58 -29.75
CA GLN A 31 -1.14 -11.73 -30.12
C GLN A 31 -1.37 -10.93 -31.41
N ASN A 32 -2.10 -11.51 -32.38
CA ASN A 32 -2.40 -10.85 -33.64
C ASN A 32 -3.39 -9.70 -33.44
N ASP A 33 -4.43 -9.91 -32.64
CA ASP A 33 -5.41 -8.87 -32.32
C ASP A 33 -4.74 -7.71 -31.57
N PHE A 34 -3.82 -8.01 -30.65
CA PHE A 34 -3.06 -6.96 -29.97
C PHE A 34 -2.20 -6.14 -30.94
N LYS A 35 -1.51 -6.79 -31.87
CA LYS A 35 -0.70 -6.12 -32.90
C LYS A 35 -1.56 -5.19 -33.75
N GLU A 36 -2.73 -5.65 -34.20
CA GLU A 36 -3.65 -4.84 -35.00
C GLU A 36 -4.19 -3.63 -34.21
N ILE A 37 -4.48 -3.79 -32.92
CA ILE A 37 -4.88 -2.69 -32.02
C ILE A 37 -3.77 -1.65 -31.89
N VAL A 38 -2.51 -2.08 -31.72
CA VAL A 38 -1.35 -1.19 -31.62
C VAL A 38 -1.17 -0.40 -32.91
N GLU A 39 -1.11 -1.08 -34.06
CA GLU A 39 -0.92 -0.45 -35.37
C GLU A 39 -2.02 0.56 -35.68
N THR A 40 -3.29 0.19 -35.46
CA THR A 40 -4.45 1.07 -35.68
C THR A 40 -4.36 2.33 -34.83
N ARG A 41 -3.95 2.22 -33.57
CA ARG A 41 -3.86 3.35 -32.64
C ARG A 41 -2.68 4.26 -32.94
N ILE A 42 -1.54 3.71 -33.34
CA ILE A 42 -0.38 4.50 -33.81
C ILE A 42 -0.82 5.37 -34.98
N VAL A 43 -1.42 4.78 -36.01
CA VAL A 43 -1.88 5.52 -37.19
C VAL A 43 -2.89 6.61 -36.81
N LYS A 44 -3.88 6.29 -35.97
CA LYS A 44 -4.88 7.28 -35.49
C LYS A 44 -4.24 8.43 -34.71
N ALA A 45 -3.31 8.16 -33.81
CA ALA A 45 -2.66 9.18 -32.98
C ALA A 45 -1.83 10.15 -33.84
N PHE A 46 -1.07 9.61 -34.80
CA PHE A 46 -0.23 10.42 -35.70
C PHE A 46 -1.04 11.19 -36.77
N HIS A 47 -2.29 10.82 -37.04
CA HIS A 47 -3.19 11.59 -37.89
C HIS A 47 -3.89 12.77 -37.18
N LYS A 48 -4.09 12.70 -35.86
CA LYS A 48 -4.86 13.72 -35.11
C LYS A 48 -4.05 14.93 -34.65
N GLY A 49 -2.73 14.87 -34.70
CA GLY A 49 -1.91 15.93 -34.12
C GLY A 49 -0.44 15.84 -34.47
N ASN A 50 0.34 16.76 -33.92
CA ASN A 50 1.79 16.71 -34.05
C ASN A 50 2.38 15.52 -33.27
N ARG A 51 3.63 15.15 -33.62
CA ARG A 51 4.36 14.03 -33.01
C ARG A 51 4.32 14.01 -31.48
N SER A 52 4.38 15.18 -30.83
CA SER A 52 4.33 15.27 -29.37
C SER A 52 2.97 14.86 -28.80
N LYS A 53 1.85 15.31 -29.41
CA LYS A 53 0.50 14.93 -28.99
C LYS A 53 0.21 13.46 -29.29
N ALA A 54 0.64 12.96 -30.44
CA ALA A 54 0.51 11.55 -30.81
C ALA A 54 1.24 10.63 -29.81
N LEU A 55 2.46 11.00 -29.41
CA LEU A 55 3.21 10.25 -28.40
C LEU A 55 2.56 10.30 -27.01
N GLN A 56 1.93 11.41 -26.63
CA GLN A 56 1.16 11.49 -25.37
C GLN A 56 -0.07 10.58 -25.38
N GLU A 57 -0.85 10.57 -26.48
CA GLU A 57 -2.02 9.68 -26.63
C GLU A 57 -1.59 8.21 -26.59
N LEU A 58 -0.52 7.84 -27.29
CA LEU A 58 0.01 6.47 -27.28
C LEU A 58 0.53 6.06 -25.90
N ASN A 59 1.19 6.98 -25.18
CA ASN A 59 1.64 6.73 -23.82
C ASN A 59 0.48 6.42 -22.88
N GLN A 60 -0.65 7.16 -22.96
CA GLN A 60 -1.82 6.88 -22.12
C GLN A 60 -2.44 5.49 -22.35
N PHE A 61 -2.33 4.96 -23.57
CA PHE A 61 -2.94 3.67 -23.92
C PHE A 61 -2.02 2.47 -23.71
N PHE A 62 -0.72 2.65 -23.92
CA PHE A 62 0.23 1.53 -23.93
C PHE A 62 1.20 1.52 -22.76
N ILE A 63 1.36 2.66 -22.09
CA ILE A 63 2.12 2.77 -20.86
C ILE A 63 1.12 2.93 -19.73
N HIS A 64 1.04 1.92 -18.89
CA HIS A 64 0.43 2.09 -17.59
C HIS A 64 1.37 2.95 -16.74
N THR A 65 1.30 4.26 -16.91
CA THR A 65 1.77 5.21 -15.89
C THR A 65 0.57 5.44 -15.01
N ASP A 66 0.42 4.68 -13.92
CA ASP A 66 -0.35 5.22 -12.80
C ASP A 66 0.23 6.61 -12.53
N LEU A 67 -0.62 7.64 -12.60
CA LEU A 67 -0.19 8.99 -12.23
C LEU A 67 0.34 8.90 -10.80
N ASP A 68 1.60 9.29 -10.64
CA ASP A 68 2.31 9.14 -9.38
C ASP A 68 2.45 10.50 -8.70
N PHE A 69 1.67 10.69 -7.64
CA PHE A 69 1.55 11.95 -6.93
C PHE A 69 2.55 12.07 -5.76
N ARG A 70 3.47 11.10 -5.57
CA ARG A 70 4.38 11.09 -4.41
C ARG A 70 5.21 12.36 -4.25
N ASN A 71 5.50 13.05 -5.35
CA ASN A 71 6.31 14.27 -5.34
C ASN A 71 5.65 15.39 -4.53
N GLU A 72 4.31 15.43 -4.45
CA GLU A 72 3.58 16.43 -3.66
C GLU A 72 3.86 16.27 -2.15
N PHE A 73 4.07 15.04 -1.69
CA PHE A 73 4.26 14.72 -0.28
C PHE A 73 5.73 14.74 0.16
N ARG A 74 6.66 15.06 -0.75
CA ARG A 74 8.10 15.19 -0.41
C ARG A 74 8.37 16.28 0.62
N LYS A 75 7.62 17.38 0.55
CA LYS A 75 7.71 18.50 1.51
C LYS A 75 7.32 18.10 2.93
N ASP A 76 6.60 16.99 3.05
CA ASP A 76 6.08 16.46 4.30
C ASP A 76 6.94 15.34 4.89
N LEU A 77 8.12 15.09 4.32
CA LEU A 77 9.07 14.16 4.90
C LEU A 77 9.77 14.75 6.13
N ILE A 78 9.97 13.89 7.11
CA ILE A 78 10.93 14.06 8.21
C ILE A 78 11.99 12.97 8.10
N SER A 79 13.10 13.09 8.84
CA SER A 79 14.10 12.02 8.86
C SER A 79 13.52 10.73 9.45
N VAL A 80 14.09 9.58 9.08
CA VAL A 80 13.68 8.28 9.63
C VAL A 80 13.80 8.26 11.15
N GLU A 81 14.83 8.89 11.71
CA GLU A 81 15.05 8.92 13.14
C GLU A 81 13.99 9.77 13.86
N GLU A 82 13.65 10.95 13.34
CA GLU A 82 12.55 11.75 13.86
C GLU A 82 11.20 11.02 13.75
N LEU A 83 11.00 10.27 12.66
CA LEU A 83 9.78 9.47 12.48
C LEU A 83 9.68 8.33 13.49
N ARG A 84 10.78 7.63 13.78
CA ARG A 84 10.83 6.59 14.83
C ARG A 84 10.48 7.16 16.20
N ILE A 85 11.09 8.29 16.57
CA ILE A 85 10.81 8.99 17.84
C ILE A 85 9.33 9.40 17.91
N LEU A 86 8.79 9.94 16.81
CA LEU A 86 7.40 10.35 16.73
C LEU A 86 6.44 9.16 16.91
N ILE A 87 6.67 8.05 16.21
CA ILE A 87 5.87 6.82 16.34
C ILE A 87 5.95 6.30 17.78
N ASP A 88 7.16 6.15 18.32
CA ASP A 88 7.38 5.65 19.67
C ASP A 88 6.62 6.46 20.72
N SER A 89 6.74 7.79 20.65
CA SER A 89 6.07 8.71 21.58
C SER A 89 4.55 8.71 21.39
N ALA A 90 4.06 8.77 20.15
CA ALA A 90 2.62 8.88 19.86
C ALA A 90 1.83 7.62 20.27
N PHE A 91 2.48 6.46 20.20
CA PHE A 91 1.86 5.17 20.54
C PHE A 91 2.30 4.63 21.91
N LYS A 92 3.03 5.42 22.71
CA LYS A 92 3.62 4.97 23.98
C LYS A 92 2.64 4.30 24.93
N THR A 93 1.42 4.81 25.02
CA THR A 93 0.38 4.36 25.97
C THR A 93 -0.64 3.41 25.36
N VAL A 94 -0.44 2.96 24.11
CA VAL A 94 -1.35 2.02 23.47
C VAL A 94 -1.19 0.64 24.09
N VAL A 95 -2.31 0.07 24.50
CA VAL A 95 -2.42 -1.27 25.07
C VAL A 95 -3.30 -2.13 24.17
N ARG A 96 -3.07 -3.45 24.17
CA ARG A 96 -3.78 -4.40 23.30
C ARG A 96 -5.26 -4.55 23.62
N GLY A 97 -5.60 -4.42 24.90
CA GLY A 97 -6.96 -4.64 25.41
C GLY A 97 -7.55 -5.98 24.94
N ASN A 98 -8.75 -5.95 24.39
CA ASN A 98 -9.47 -7.13 23.89
C ASN A 98 -9.33 -7.33 22.38
N GLY A 99 -8.51 -6.53 21.72
CA GLY A 99 -8.28 -6.65 20.28
C GLY A 99 -7.74 -8.03 19.89
N THR A 100 -8.08 -8.45 18.67
CA THR A 100 -7.54 -9.66 18.03
C THR A 100 -6.01 -9.60 18.04
N THR A 101 -5.37 -10.67 18.51
CA THR A 101 -3.91 -10.82 18.53
C THR A 101 -3.35 -11.33 17.21
N LEU A 102 -2.03 -11.23 17.04
CA LEU A 102 -1.36 -11.70 15.82
C LEU A 102 -1.64 -13.18 15.58
N HIS A 103 -1.46 -14.06 16.58
CA HIS A 103 -1.71 -15.49 16.36
C HIS A 103 -3.20 -15.84 16.27
N GLU A 104 -4.10 -15.06 16.88
CA GLU A 104 -5.53 -15.19 16.61
C GLU A 104 -5.86 -14.83 15.16
N ALA A 105 -5.24 -13.79 14.60
CA ALA A 105 -5.43 -13.37 13.23
C ALA A 105 -4.89 -14.41 12.23
N VAL A 106 -3.71 -14.98 12.48
CA VAL A 106 -3.16 -16.10 11.69
C VAL A 106 -4.07 -17.32 11.76
N ALA A 107 -4.54 -17.70 12.95
CA ALA A 107 -5.48 -18.81 13.11
C ALA A 107 -6.81 -18.60 12.36
N LYS A 108 -7.28 -17.36 12.23
CA LYS A 108 -8.45 -17.02 11.41
C LYS A 108 -8.18 -17.19 9.91
N ASP A 109 -7.00 -16.78 9.43
CA ASP A 109 -6.58 -16.98 8.03
C ASP A 109 -6.46 -18.47 7.70
N ASP A 110 -5.96 -19.27 8.64
CA ASP A 110 -5.85 -20.73 8.55
C ASP A 110 -7.21 -21.46 8.67
N TYR A 111 -8.33 -20.73 8.80
CA TYR A 111 -9.68 -21.28 8.96
C TYR A 111 -9.84 -22.24 10.17
N LEU A 112 -9.09 -22.01 11.25
CA LEU A 112 -9.17 -22.83 12.46
C LEU A 112 -10.49 -22.62 13.22
N SER A 113 -10.80 -23.54 14.13
CA SER A 113 -12.00 -23.44 14.97
C SER A 113 -11.93 -22.26 15.95
N ALA A 114 -13.09 -21.83 16.46
CA ALA A 114 -13.16 -20.75 17.44
C ALA A 114 -12.35 -21.06 18.73
N GLU A 115 -12.29 -22.33 19.11
CA GLU A 115 -11.54 -22.80 20.28
C GLU A 115 -10.03 -22.72 20.04
N GLU A 116 -9.57 -23.09 18.84
CA GLU A 116 -8.17 -22.98 18.43
C GLU A 116 -7.72 -21.52 18.27
N ILE A 117 -8.57 -20.66 17.72
CA ILE A 117 -8.32 -19.21 17.65
C ILE A 117 -8.13 -18.67 19.07
N LEU A 118 -9.04 -18.96 20.00
CA LEU A 118 -8.92 -18.51 21.39
C LEU A 118 -7.67 -19.08 22.08
N ALA A 119 -7.27 -20.31 21.76
CA ALA A 119 -6.04 -20.90 22.26
C ALA A 119 -4.79 -20.21 21.71
N ALA A 120 -4.82 -19.76 20.45
CA ALA A 120 -3.71 -19.08 19.78
C ALA A 120 -3.33 -17.77 20.49
N ARG A 121 -4.29 -17.05 21.09
CA ARG A 121 -4.05 -15.84 21.90
C ARG A 121 -2.99 -16.02 22.98
N LYS A 122 -2.83 -17.23 23.52
CA LYS A 122 -1.84 -17.53 24.57
C LYS A 122 -0.40 -17.45 24.08
N LYS A 123 -0.17 -17.44 22.76
CA LYS A 123 1.15 -17.28 22.14
C LYS A 123 1.61 -15.81 22.15
N ASP A 124 0.67 -14.86 22.17
CA ASP A 124 0.94 -13.42 22.17
C ASP A 124 1.09 -12.89 23.61
N THR A 125 2.24 -13.19 24.23
CA THR A 125 2.49 -12.87 25.65
C THR A 125 2.90 -11.42 25.91
N GLU A 126 3.14 -10.65 24.86
CA GLU A 126 3.68 -9.30 24.91
C GLU A 126 2.66 -8.33 25.50
N LEU A 127 3.13 -7.46 26.40
CA LEU A 127 2.28 -6.46 27.06
C LEU A 127 2.35 -5.10 26.36
N HIS A 128 3.45 -4.81 25.67
CA HIS A 128 3.63 -3.61 24.88
C HIS A 128 3.94 -3.95 23.44
N TRP A 129 3.46 -3.12 22.53
CA TRP A 129 3.70 -3.28 21.09
C TRP A 129 5.19 -3.28 20.72
N ARG A 130 6.05 -2.65 21.55
CA ARG A 130 7.51 -2.65 21.38
C ARG A 130 8.15 -4.02 21.55
N ASP A 131 7.49 -4.89 22.30
CA ASP A 131 8.00 -6.20 22.64
C ASP A 131 7.56 -7.25 21.60
N VAL A 132 6.74 -6.87 20.60
CA VAL A 132 6.30 -7.76 19.52
C VAL A 132 7.52 -8.21 18.71
N PRO A 133 7.81 -9.52 18.63
CA PRO A 133 8.97 -10.01 17.91
C PRO A 133 8.93 -9.66 16.42
N SER A 134 10.02 -9.11 15.89
CA SER A 134 10.16 -8.80 14.46
C SER A 134 9.97 -10.03 13.57
N GLU A 135 10.35 -11.22 14.04
CA GLU A 135 10.14 -12.50 13.34
C GLU A 135 8.66 -12.80 13.14
N HIS A 136 7.81 -12.61 14.17
CA HIS A 136 6.37 -12.78 14.02
C HIS A 136 5.78 -11.79 13.01
N LEU A 137 6.28 -10.54 12.98
CA LEU A 137 5.86 -9.55 11.98
C LEU A 137 6.33 -9.91 10.57
N ALA A 138 7.49 -10.54 10.42
CA ALA A 138 8.06 -10.91 9.13
C ALA A 138 7.43 -12.18 8.54
N ASP A 139 7.18 -13.18 9.39
CA ASP A 139 6.74 -14.52 9.00
C ASP A 139 5.23 -14.60 8.78
N HIS A 140 4.46 -13.67 9.35
CA HIS A 140 3.00 -13.65 9.29
C HIS A 140 2.39 -12.36 8.73
N PRO A 141 2.79 -11.86 7.55
CA PRO A 141 2.26 -10.60 6.99
C PRO A 141 0.72 -10.55 6.91
N GLU A 142 0.08 -11.70 6.68
CA GLU A 142 -1.37 -11.88 6.57
C GLU A 142 -2.16 -11.40 7.80
N PHE A 143 -1.55 -11.43 9.00
CA PHE A 143 -2.25 -11.15 10.25
C PHE A 143 -2.94 -9.78 10.23
N LEU A 144 -2.30 -8.80 9.60
CA LEU A 144 -2.73 -7.42 9.49
C LEU A 144 -4.13 -7.27 8.86
N ILE A 145 -4.55 -8.22 8.03
CA ILE A 145 -5.86 -8.22 7.35
C ILE A 145 -6.98 -8.70 8.27
N TYR A 146 -6.65 -9.53 9.27
CA TYR A 146 -7.62 -10.21 10.16
C TYR A 146 -7.72 -9.59 11.56
N LEU A 147 -7.00 -8.49 11.79
CA LEU A 147 -7.13 -7.68 13.00
C LEU A 147 -8.45 -6.90 12.98
N ASP A 148 -9.10 -6.84 14.14
CA ASP A 148 -10.10 -5.80 14.39
C ASP A 148 -9.42 -4.44 14.62
N PHE A 149 -10.21 -3.35 14.74
CA PHE A 149 -9.65 -2.01 14.94
C PHE A 149 -8.81 -1.86 16.22
N GLU A 150 -9.14 -2.60 17.29
CA GLU A 150 -8.41 -2.52 18.56
C GLU A 150 -7.04 -3.20 18.44
N GLY A 151 -7.01 -4.41 17.86
CA GLY A 151 -5.79 -5.14 17.55
C GLY A 151 -4.93 -4.38 16.55
N LEU A 152 -5.54 -3.82 15.50
CA LEU A 152 -4.83 -3.04 14.50
C LEU A 152 -4.19 -1.80 15.11
N ARG A 153 -4.90 -1.06 15.97
CA ARG A 153 -4.33 0.08 16.69
C ARG A 153 -3.11 -0.33 17.53
N TYR A 154 -3.15 -1.50 18.16
CA TYR A 154 -2.03 -2.02 18.98
C TYR A 154 -0.81 -2.41 18.14
N TYR A 155 -0.99 -3.16 17.05
CA TYR A 155 0.13 -3.65 16.23
C TYR A 155 0.67 -2.63 15.23
N LEU A 156 -0.12 -1.63 14.84
CA LEU A 156 0.28 -0.60 13.87
C LEU A 156 1.65 0.05 14.17
N PRO A 157 1.95 0.55 15.39
CA PRO A 157 3.28 1.11 15.68
C PRO A 157 4.42 0.08 15.57
N ALA A 158 4.21 -1.17 15.99
CA ALA A 158 5.21 -2.22 15.88
C ALA A 158 5.56 -2.49 14.40
N VAL A 159 4.52 -2.57 13.57
CA VAL A 159 4.65 -2.77 12.12
C VAL A 159 5.31 -1.57 11.42
N MET A 160 4.92 -0.33 11.77
CA MET A 160 5.58 0.86 11.23
C MET A 160 7.07 0.91 11.60
N MET A 161 7.41 0.58 12.85
CA MET A 161 8.81 0.53 13.30
C MET A 161 9.60 -0.59 12.60
N PHE A 162 9.00 -1.77 12.43
CA PHE A 162 9.57 -2.87 11.66
C PHE A 162 9.84 -2.45 10.20
N ALA A 163 8.86 -1.83 9.54
CA ALA A 163 8.98 -1.34 8.17
C ALA A 163 10.12 -0.33 7.99
N LEU A 164 10.35 0.56 8.97
CA LEU A 164 11.46 1.52 8.95
C LEU A 164 12.84 0.89 9.19
N ASN A 165 12.90 -0.36 9.65
CA ASN A 165 14.15 -1.07 9.92
C ASN A 165 14.51 -2.07 8.83
N CYS A 166 13.55 -2.52 8.02
CA CYS A 166 13.77 -3.47 6.95
C CYS A 166 14.23 -2.78 5.66
N SER A 167 15.40 -3.15 5.15
CA SER A 167 16.03 -2.59 3.94
C SER A 167 15.53 -3.23 2.63
N HIS A 168 14.23 -3.55 2.54
CA HIS A 168 13.53 -4.23 1.43
C HIS A 168 13.68 -5.77 1.39
N SER A 169 12.57 -6.50 1.59
CA SER A 169 12.32 -7.88 1.08
C SER A 169 11.08 -8.59 1.66
N THR A 170 10.26 -7.94 2.50
CA THR A 170 9.10 -8.59 3.15
C THR A 170 7.79 -7.92 2.73
N ASP A 171 6.68 -8.67 2.78
CA ASP A 171 5.35 -8.16 2.41
C ASP A 171 4.76 -7.25 3.50
N THR A 172 5.17 -7.42 4.77
CA THR A 172 4.65 -6.68 5.92
C THR A 172 4.80 -5.16 5.82
N PRO A 173 5.95 -4.58 5.43
CA PRO A 173 6.08 -3.14 5.18
C PRO A 173 5.10 -2.61 4.12
N GLN A 174 4.86 -3.38 3.06
CA GLN A 174 3.93 -2.99 2.00
C GLN A 174 2.48 -3.04 2.50
N LEU A 175 2.11 -4.09 3.23
CA LEU A 175 0.79 -4.21 3.86
C LEU A 175 0.55 -3.09 4.88
N ALA A 176 1.56 -2.69 5.65
CA ALA A 176 1.48 -1.56 6.57
C ALA A 176 1.10 -0.26 5.83
N TYR A 177 1.76 -0.01 4.69
CA TYR A 177 1.46 1.12 3.83
C TYR A 177 0.03 1.02 3.26
N TRP A 178 -0.34 -0.14 2.73
CA TRP A 178 -1.66 -0.35 2.13
C TRP A 178 -2.80 -0.32 3.14
N ILE A 179 -2.58 -0.67 4.40
CA ILE A 179 -3.63 -0.56 5.42
C ILE A 179 -3.92 0.90 5.79
N LEU A 180 -2.91 1.77 5.69
CA LEU A 180 -3.09 3.21 5.84
C LEU A 180 -3.63 3.87 4.57
N LEU A 181 -3.40 3.28 3.40
CA LEU A 181 -3.80 3.79 2.09
C LEU A 181 -4.36 2.69 1.18
N PRO A 182 -5.47 2.03 1.56
CA PRO A 182 -5.91 0.84 0.85
C PRO A 182 -6.35 1.21 -0.57
N ARG A 183 -5.69 0.58 -1.54
CA ARG A 183 -6.14 0.48 -2.94
C ARG A 183 -7.51 -0.21 -3.04
N VAL A 184 -7.76 -1.12 -2.10
CA VAL A 184 -8.96 -1.94 -1.99
C VAL A 184 -9.20 -2.10 -0.50
N ALA A 185 -10.31 -1.54 0.00
CA ALA A 185 -10.59 -1.50 1.44
C ALA A 185 -10.42 -2.88 2.10
N PRO A 186 -9.67 -3.01 3.22
CA PRO A 186 -9.87 -4.15 4.09
C PRO A 186 -11.33 -4.11 4.54
N ARG A 187 -11.98 -5.27 4.47
CA ARG A 187 -13.42 -5.54 4.23
C ARG A 187 -14.46 -4.77 5.08
N ASP A 188 -14.06 -3.92 6.02
CA ASP A 188 -14.94 -3.29 7.00
C ASP A 188 -14.88 -1.75 7.04
N VAL A 189 -14.03 -1.08 6.26
CA VAL A 189 -14.06 0.40 6.08
C VAL A 189 -14.35 0.78 4.62
N GLY A 190 -15.62 0.72 4.25
CA GLY A 190 -16.11 0.92 2.88
C GLY A 190 -16.48 -0.44 2.28
N LYS A 191 -17.78 -0.72 2.23
CA LYS A 191 -18.31 -2.01 1.84
C LYS A 191 -18.21 -2.19 0.33
N GLY A 192 -17.12 -2.82 -0.11
CA GLY A 192 -17.03 -3.47 -1.42
C GLY A 192 -16.10 -2.81 -2.44
N TYR A 193 -15.80 -3.58 -3.49
CA TYR A 193 -15.05 -3.13 -4.66
C TYR A 193 -15.68 -1.84 -5.22
N GLY A 194 -14.99 -0.70 -5.05
CA GLY A 194 -15.36 0.60 -5.64
C GLY A 194 -15.75 1.72 -4.68
N GLU A 195 -15.84 1.48 -3.36
CA GLU A 195 -16.04 2.57 -2.39
C GLU A 195 -14.71 3.27 -2.05
N LYS A 196 -14.72 4.62 -2.02
CA LYS A 196 -13.55 5.42 -1.66
C LYS A 196 -13.21 5.25 -0.19
N PHE A 197 -11.94 5.00 0.13
CA PHE A 197 -11.46 4.87 1.50
C PHE A 197 -11.72 6.16 2.32
N ASP A 198 -12.57 6.05 3.35
CA ASP A 198 -12.83 7.14 4.29
C ASP A 198 -11.80 7.16 5.42
N VAL A 199 -10.73 7.92 5.19
CA VAL A 199 -9.64 8.13 6.15
C VAL A 199 -10.15 8.66 7.51
N ALA A 200 -11.17 9.52 7.53
CA ALA A 200 -11.66 10.12 8.77
C ALA A 200 -12.43 9.10 9.60
N ALA A 201 -13.30 8.31 8.96
CA ALA A 201 -13.97 7.20 9.62
C ALA A 201 -12.96 6.14 10.11
N TYR A 202 -11.95 5.84 9.30
CA TYR A 202 -10.90 4.88 9.65
C TYR A 202 -10.08 5.33 10.87
N ALA A 203 -9.56 6.56 10.87
CA ALA A 203 -8.84 7.12 12.00
C ALA A 203 -9.69 7.16 13.28
N LYS A 204 -11.00 7.44 13.14
CA LYS A 204 -11.96 7.42 14.25
C LYS A 204 -12.21 6.02 14.78
N ASN A 205 -12.37 5.02 13.91
CA ASN A 205 -12.60 3.62 14.31
C ASN A 205 -11.38 3.03 15.04
N LEU A 206 -10.18 3.39 14.60
CA LEU A 206 -8.93 3.10 15.30
C LEU A 206 -8.74 3.92 16.60
N ASN A 207 -9.64 4.88 16.88
CA ASN A 207 -9.55 5.78 18.02
C ASN A 207 -8.17 6.49 18.10
N LEU A 208 -7.67 6.96 16.95
CA LEU A 208 -6.36 7.62 16.88
C LEU A 208 -6.40 9.02 17.50
N THR A 209 -5.37 9.33 18.29
CA THR A 209 -5.13 10.70 18.77
C THR A 209 -4.46 11.55 17.68
N GLN A 210 -4.41 12.86 17.87
CA GLN A 210 -3.77 13.76 16.90
C GLN A 210 -2.29 13.39 16.64
N SER A 211 -1.53 13.07 17.69
CA SER A 211 -0.13 12.62 17.53
C SER A 211 -0.02 11.30 16.75
N GLN A 212 -0.98 10.39 16.92
CA GLN A 212 -1.01 9.11 16.20
C GLN A 212 -1.35 9.32 14.72
N ILE A 213 -2.30 10.22 14.42
CA ILE A 213 -2.64 10.62 13.04
C ILE A 213 -1.42 11.21 12.34
N ILE A 214 -0.70 12.14 12.99
CA ILE A 214 0.52 12.74 12.43
C ILE A 214 1.58 11.66 12.17
N ALA A 215 1.79 10.74 13.10
CA ALA A 215 2.74 9.63 12.94
C ALA A 215 2.37 8.73 11.74
N CYS A 216 1.11 8.32 11.62
CA CYS A 216 0.61 7.52 10.49
C CYS A 216 0.79 8.24 9.15
N TYR A 217 0.46 9.54 9.09
CA TYR A 217 0.63 10.33 7.87
C TYR A 217 2.10 10.48 7.46
N ARG A 218 3.00 10.81 8.41
CA ARG A 218 4.44 10.93 8.13
C ARG A 218 5.04 9.59 7.72
N PHE A 219 4.59 8.49 8.31
CA PHE A 219 4.97 7.13 7.88
C PHE A 219 4.49 6.85 6.45
N ALA A 220 3.24 7.15 6.11
CA ALA A 220 2.72 6.98 4.75
C ALA A 220 3.53 7.80 3.73
N CYS A 221 3.89 9.05 4.06
CA CYS A 221 4.78 9.87 3.21
C CYS A 221 6.16 9.21 3.02
N HIS A 222 6.73 8.65 4.10
CA HIS A 222 8.01 7.95 4.04
C HIS A 222 7.94 6.76 3.08
N MET A 223 6.94 5.88 3.24
CA MET A 223 6.76 4.70 2.40
C MET A 223 6.54 5.08 0.93
N ALA A 224 5.65 6.03 0.67
CA ALA A 224 5.34 6.53 -0.68
C ALA A 224 6.58 7.06 -1.42
N VAL A 225 7.44 7.81 -0.72
CA VAL A 225 8.54 8.55 -1.35
C VAL A 225 9.87 7.83 -1.29
N LYS A 226 10.21 7.21 -0.16
CA LYS A 226 11.54 6.63 0.10
C LYS A 226 11.61 5.13 -0.19
N ILE A 227 10.50 4.41 -0.03
CA ILE A 227 10.41 2.95 -0.25
C ILE A 227 9.84 2.63 -1.64
N ASP A 228 9.69 3.65 -2.47
CA ASP A 228 9.27 3.59 -3.87
C ASP A 228 7.83 3.09 -4.14
N GLU A 229 6.99 2.94 -3.10
CA GLU A 229 5.59 2.48 -3.23
C GLU A 229 4.73 3.41 -4.10
N GLY A 230 5.02 4.72 -4.08
CA GLY A 230 4.31 5.73 -4.84
C GLY A 230 2.92 6.04 -4.34
N VAL A 231 2.27 7.01 -5.00
CA VAL A 231 0.89 7.40 -4.71
C VAL A 231 0.12 7.39 -6.01
N SER A 232 -0.74 6.40 -6.21
CA SER A 232 -1.62 6.35 -7.38
C SER A 232 -2.75 7.38 -7.28
N GLU A 233 -3.48 7.59 -8.38
CA GLU A 233 -4.67 8.45 -8.42
C GLU A 233 -5.73 8.06 -7.37
N ASP A 234 -5.91 6.75 -7.13
CA ASP A 234 -6.84 6.25 -6.12
C ASP A 234 -6.38 6.54 -4.68
N GLN A 235 -5.07 6.52 -4.43
CA GLN A 235 -4.49 6.76 -3.11
C GLN A 235 -4.35 8.26 -2.81
N TYR A 236 -4.29 9.10 -3.84
CA TYR A 236 -4.06 10.53 -3.70
C TYR A 236 -5.09 11.24 -2.81
N PRO A 237 -6.41 11.04 -2.97
CA PRO A 237 -7.41 11.62 -2.07
C PRO A 237 -7.22 11.20 -0.60
N ALA A 238 -6.84 9.94 -0.36
CA ALA A 238 -6.59 9.44 0.98
C ALA A 238 -5.36 10.11 1.61
N MET A 239 -4.26 10.24 0.86
CA MET A 239 -3.06 10.97 1.30
C MET A 239 -3.37 12.44 1.63
N CYS A 240 -4.14 13.13 0.79
CA CYS A 240 -4.57 14.50 1.06
C CYS A 240 -5.45 14.61 2.31
N LYS A 241 -6.32 13.62 2.54
CA LYS A 241 -7.18 13.58 3.73
C LYS A 241 -6.38 13.30 5.00
N TRP A 242 -5.42 12.38 4.97
CA TRP A 242 -4.46 12.18 6.07
C TRP A 242 -3.69 13.46 6.39
N ARG A 243 -3.16 14.15 5.37
CA ARG A 243 -2.46 15.43 5.50
C ARG A 243 -3.34 16.49 6.18
N THR A 244 -4.60 16.58 5.77
CA THR A 244 -5.59 17.50 6.36
C THR A 244 -5.88 17.16 7.81
N LEU A 245 -6.09 15.88 8.14
CA LEU A 245 -6.34 15.45 9.52
C LEU A 245 -5.12 15.62 10.42
N ALA A 246 -3.91 15.61 9.85
CA ALA A 246 -2.66 15.90 10.57
C ALA A 246 -2.44 17.42 10.80
N ASP A 247 -3.38 18.28 10.41
CA ASP A 247 -3.30 19.75 10.47
C ASP A 247 -2.08 20.33 9.73
N LEU A 248 -1.71 19.72 8.60
CA LEU A 248 -0.61 20.19 7.74
C LEU A 248 -1.18 20.77 6.45
N HIS A 249 -0.98 22.06 6.21
CA HIS A 249 -1.44 22.77 4.98
C HIS A 249 -0.33 22.88 3.93
#